data_AF-A0A1F2TNE7-F1
#
_entry.id   AF-A0A1F2TNE7-F1
#
_cell.length_a   1.000
_cell.length_b   1.000
_cell.length_c   1.000
_cell.angle_alpha   90.00
_cell.angle_beta   90.00
_cell.angle_gamma   90.00
#
_symmetry.space_group_name_H-M   'P 1'
#
loop_
_entity.id
_entity.type
_entity.pdbx_description
1 polymer ?
#
loop_
_entity_poly.entity_id
_entity_poly.type
_entity_poly.pdbx_seq_one_letter_code
_entity_poly.pdbx_strand_id
1 'polypeptide(L)'
;MPVKPSEAEEEYFAKQEMQHRLRERAKLDQAMAEEEKKRLKQLHFMRCPKCGMQLQEETLNEVAVDICPDCRGIWLDDGELAKLTEGQKGFFSTVRGLF
;
A
#
# COMPACT_ATOMS: atom_id res chain seq x y z
N MET A 1 42.53 12.10 -46.10
CA MET A 1 42.57 12.77 -44.78
C MET A 1 42.23 11.73 -43.73
N PRO A 2 43.06 11.50 -42.70
CA PRO A 2 42.70 10.58 -41.64
C PRO A 2 41.56 11.24 -40.86
N VAL A 3 40.40 10.59 -40.80
CA VAL A 3 39.31 11.04 -39.92
C VAL A 3 39.87 10.97 -38.50
N LYS A 4 39.92 12.10 -37.79
CA LYS A 4 40.36 12.12 -36.39
C LYS A 4 39.49 11.12 -35.62
N PRO A 5 40.05 10.12 -34.92
CA PRO A 5 39.26 9.11 -34.21
C PRO A 5 38.34 9.65 -33.09
N SER A 6 38.22 10.97 -32.90
CA SER A 6 37.83 11.53 -31.62
C SER A 6 36.38 12.00 -31.53
N GLU A 7 35.74 12.49 -32.59
CA GLU A 7 34.38 13.09 -32.45
C GLU A 7 33.26 12.04 -32.27
N ALA A 8 33.25 10.97 -33.05
CA ALA A 8 32.22 9.92 -32.96
C ALA A 8 32.34 9.09 -31.67
N GLU A 9 33.57 8.87 -31.19
CA GLU A 9 33.85 8.20 -29.92
C GLU A 9 33.47 9.11 -28.74
N GLU A 10 33.81 10.39 -28.77
CA GLU A 10 33.40 11.38 -27.76
C GLU A 10 31.88 11.50 -27.66
N GLU A 11 31.16 11.57 -28.78
CA GLU A 11 29.69 11.57 -28.79
C GLU A 11 29.11 10.28 -28.21
N TYR A 12 29.71 9.14 -28.51
CA TYR A 12 29.30 7.85 -27.98
C TYR A 12 29.46 7.79 -26.47
N PHE A 13 30.62 8.19 -25.95
CA PHE A 13 30.87 8.26 -24.51
C PHE A 13 29.92 9.25 -23.83
N ALA A 14 29.69 10.44 -24.41
CA ALA A 14 28.74 11.42 -23.88
C ALA A 14 27.31 10.87 -23.81
N LYS A 15 26.85 10.14 -24.84
CA LYS A 15 25.54 9.45 -24.83
C LYS A 15 25.47 8.37 -23.75
N GLN A 16 26.53 7.58 -23.58
CA GLN A 16 26.61 6.54 -22.54
C GLN A 16 26.59 7.14 -21.13
N GLU A 17 27.36 8.20 -20.87
CA GLU A 17 27.37 8.92 -19.60
C GLU A 17 26.01 9.53 -19.28
N MET A 18 25.35 10.13 -20.28
CA MET A 18 24.00 10.68 -20.12
C MET A 18 22.99 9.57 -19.79
N GLN A 19 23.03 8.44 -20.51
CA GLN A 19 22.18 7.29 -20.23
C GLN A 19 22.42 6.72 -18.84
N HIS A 20 23.69 6.60 -18.42
CA HIS A 20 24.05 6.16 -17.08
C HIS A 20 23.49 7.12 -16.03
N ARG A 21 23.70 8.43 -16.18
CA ARG A 21 23.18 9.46 -15.26
C ARG A 21 21.66 9.44 -15.15
N LEU A 22 20.96 9.27 -16.28
CA LEU A 22 19.50 9.15 -16.30
C LEU A 22 19.03 7.88 -15.58
N ARG A 23 19.71 6.74 -15.77
CA ARG A 23 19.40 5.49 -15.06
C ARG A 23 19.64 5.62 -13.56
N GLU A 24 20.75 6.21 -13.14
CA GLU A 24 21.05 6.44 -11.73
C GLU A 24 20.01 7.37 -11.08
N ARG A 25 19.63 8.46 -11.76
CA ARG A 25 18.55 9.34 -11.29
C ARG A 25 17.22 8.59 -11.17
N ALA A 26 16.86 7.79 -12.17
CA ALA A 26 15.64 7.00 -12.13
C ALA A 26 15.63 5.98 -10.97
N LYS A 27 16.78 5.34 -10.68
CA LYS A 27 16.92 4.45 -9.51
C LYS A 27 16.73 5.20 -8.20
N LEU A 28 17.34 6.37 -8.06
CA LEU A 28 17.17 7.22 -6.87
C LEU A 28 15.71 7.63 -6.71
N ASP A 29 15.07 8.12 -7.78
CA ASP A 29 13.66 8.50 -7.76
C ASP A 29 12.74 7.31 -7.40
N GLN A 30 13.02 6.13 -7.94
CA GLN A 30 12.30 4.89 -7.59
C GLN A 30 12.48 4.50 -6.13
N ALA A 31 13.70 4.56 -5.60
CA ALA A 31 13.99 4.24 -4.20
C ALA A 31 13.23 5.20 -3.26
N MET A 32 13.28 6.51 -3.55
CA MET A 32 12.54 7.52 -2.79
C MET A 32 11.02 7.27 -2.83
N ALA A 33 10.47 6.93 -4.00
CA ALA A 33 9.05 6.62 -4.14
C ALA A 33 8.64 5.35 -3.37
N GLU A 34 9.52 4.33 -3.35
CA GLU A 34 9.28 3.10 -2.58
C GLU A 34 9.29 3.37 -1.07
N GLU A 35 10.23 4.18 -0.58
CA GLU A 35 10.29 4.60 0.81
C GLU A 35 9.04 5.38 1.24
N GLU A 36 8.59 6.34 0.43
CA GLU A 36 7.37 7.10 0.72
C GLU A 36 6.13 6.18 0.71
N LYS A 37 6.05 5.24 -0.23
CA LYS A 37 4.98 4.23 -0.23
C LYS A 37 4.98 3.38 1.05
N LYS A 38 6.15 2.96 1.53
CA LYS A 38 6.29 2.20 2.78
C LYS A 38 5.82 3.03 3.97
N ARG A 39 6.22 4.31 4.04
CA ARG A 39 5.79 5.25 5.08
C ARG A 39 4.27 5.46 5.07
N LEU A 40 3.67 5.69 3.90
CA LEU A 40 2.23 5.86 3.77
C LEU A 40 1.47 4.59 4.18
N LYS A 41 1.97 3.41 3.82
CA LYS A 41 1.37 2.14 4.26
C LYS A 41 1.37 2.02 5.79
N GLN A 42 2.47 2.35 6.44
CA GLN A 42 2.57 2.32 7.91
C GLN A 42 1.64 3.34 8.57
N LEU A 43 1.52 4.54 8.03
CA LEU A 43 0.65 5.59 8.58
C LEU A 43 -0.82 5.18 8.59
N HIS A 44 -1.30 4.49 7.56
CA HIS A 44 -2.70 4.09 7.42
C HIS A 44 -2.99 2.67 7.92
N PHE A 45 -1.98 1.90 8.32
CA PHE A 45 -2.15 0.53 8.80
C PHE A 45 -3.02 0.51 10.07
N MET A 46 -4.05 -0.34 10.09
CA MET A 46 -5.02 -0.45 11.19
C MET A 46 -5.71 0.88 11.56
N ARG A 47 -5.86 1.79 10.60
CA ARG A 47 -6.61 3.03 10.77
C ARG A 47 -7.89 3.00 9.96
N CYS A 48 -8.95 3.53 10.56
CA CYS A 48 -10.20 3.74 9.89
C CYS A 48 -10.02 4.78 8.75
N PRO A 49 -10.34 4.45 7.48
CA PRO A 49 -10.25 5.40 6.37
C PRO A 49 -11.33 6.51 6.40
N LYS A 50 -12.35 6.39 7.26
CA LYS A 50 -13.39 7.41 7.42
C LYS A 50 -12.99 8.52 8.41
N CYS A 51 -12.38 8.17 9.54
CA CYS A 51 -12.07 9.12 10.62
C CYS A 51 -10.60 9.12 11.08
N GLY A 52 -9.76 8.18 10.63
CA GLY A 52 -8.35 8.09 10.99
C GLY A 52 -8.04 7.45 12.36
N MET A 53 -9.07 7.06 13.12
CA MET A 53 -8.91 6.37 14.41
C MET A 53 -8.34 4.97 14.26
N GLN A 54 -7.61 4.53 15.28
CA GLN A 54 -7.10 3.17 15.38
C GLN A 54 -8.27 2.17 15.43
N LEU A 55 -8.21 1.14 14.60
CA LEU A 55 -9.15 0.01 14.65
C LEU A 55 -8.84 -0.87 15.86
N GLN A 56 -9.88 -1.42 16.46
CA GLN A 56 -9.82 -2.34 17.59
C GLN A 56 -10.29 -3.71 17.13
N GLU A 57 -9.47 -4.73 17.35
CA GLU A 57 -9.81 -6.12 17.03
C GLU A 57 -10.76 -6.66 18.11
N GLU A 58 -11.90 -7.19 17.68
CA GLU A 58 -12.93 -7.79 18.53
C GLU A 58 -13.32 -9.15 17.96
N THR A 59 -13.54 -10.15 18.83
CA THR A 59 -13.93 -11.49 18.38
C THR A 59 -15.44 -11.64 18.35
N LEU A 60 -16.02 -11.74 17.15
CA LEU A 60 -17.44 -12.04 16.95
C LEU A 60 -17.60 -13.48 16.44
N ASN A 61 -18.30 -14.32 17.22
CA ASN A 61 -18.63 -15.69 16.82
C ASN A 61 -17.41 -16.46 16.26
N GLU A 62 -16.28 -16.40 16.96
CA GLU A 62 -15.00 -17.04 16.60
C GLU A 62 -14.25 -16.43 15.40
N VAL A 63 -14.70 -15.27 14.90
CA VAL A 63 -14.02 -14.49 13.84
C VAL A 63 -13.50 -13.19 14.43
N ALA A 64 -12.22 -12.89 14.22
CA ALA A 64 -11.64 -11.61 14.58
C ALA A 64 -12.13 -10.55 13.58
N VAL A 65 -12.64 -9.42 14.07
CA VAL A 65 -13.12 -8.33 13.23
C VAL A 65 -12.59 -7.01 13.75
N ASP A 66 -12.27 -6.10 12.83
CA ASP A 66 -11.71 -4.80 13.18
C ASP A 66 -12.81 -3.74 13.25
N ILE A 67 -13.01 -3.14 14.41
CA ILE A 67 -14.07 -2.16 14.66
C ILE A 67 -13.46 -0.79 14.94
N CYS A 68 -14.00 0.24 14.29
CA CYS A 68 -13.69 1.62 14.61
C CYS A 68 -14.57 2.13 15.75
N PRO A 69 -13.99 2.58 16.88
CA PRO A 69 -14.77 3.03 18.05
C PRO A 69 -15.52 4.34 17.80
N ASP A 70 -15.07 5.18 16.86
CA ASP A 70 -15.67 6.50 16.59
C ASP A 70 -16.79 6.41 15.55
N CYS A 71 -16.47 5.89 14.37
CA CYS A 71 -17.43 5.84 13.27
C CYS A 71 -18.26 4.55 13.19
N ARG A 72 -18.01 3.58 14.09
CA ARG A 72 -18.66 2.25 14.12
C ARG A 72 -18.54 1.46 12.82
N GLY A 73 -17.47 1.70 12.06
CA GLY A 73 -17.16 0.93 10.84
C GLY A 73 -16.56 -0.42 11.22
N ILE A 74 -16.98 -1.49 10.54
CA ILE A 74 -16.46 -2.85 10.71
C ILE A 74 -15.65 -3.23 9.46
N TRP A 75 -14.45 -3.77 9.67
CA TRP A 75 -13.52 -4.21 8.64
C TRP A 75 -13.31 -5.72 8.79
N LEU A 76 -13.38 -6.42 7.66
CA LEU A 76 -13.32 -7.87 7.57
C LEU A 76 -12.28 -8.24 6.51
N ASP A 77 -11.48 -9.25 6.81
CA ASP A 77 -10.56 -9.84 5.85
C ASP A 77 -11.28 -10.81 4.89
N ASP A 78 -10.57 -11.20 3.83
CA ASP A 78 -11.10 -12.10 2.82
C ASP A 78 -11.53 -13.45 3.43
N GLY A 79 -12.77 -13.86 3.14
CA GLY A 79 -13.36 -15.09 3.68
C GLY A 79 -13.90 -15.01 5.11
N GLU A 80 -13.67 -13.93 5.86
CA GLU A 80 -14.23 -13.76 7.22
C GLU A 80 -15.73 -13.55 7.20
N LEU A 81 -16.23 -12.79 6.21
CA LEU A 81 -17.66 -12.59 6.03
C LEU A 81 -18.39 -13.93 5.83
N ALA A 82 -17.81 -14.85 5.06
CA ALA A 82 -18.40 -16.16 4.82
C ALA A 82 -18.53 -16.95 6.13
N LYS A 83 -17.46 -16.99 6.95
CA LYS A 83 -17.46 -17.64 8.28
C LYS A 83 -18.51 -17.03 9.21
N LEU A 84 -18.64 -15.71 9.22
CA LEU A 84 -19.66 -15.02 10.01
C LEU A 84 -21.09 -15.35 9.57
N THR A 85 -21.30 -15.65 8.28
CA THR A 85 -22.63 -15.98 7.73
C THR A 85 -22.97 -17.47 7.82
N GLU A 86 -21.99 -18.38 7.82
CA GLU A 86 -22.21 -19.82 7.90
C GLU A 86 -22.85 -20.25 9.24
N GLY A 87 -22.59 -19.50 10.32
CA GLY A 87 -23.13 -19.78 11.66
C GLY A 87 -24.48 -19.14 11.99
N GLN A 88 -24.99 -18.17 11.22
CA GLN A 88 -26.20 -17.41 11.59
C GLN A 88 -27.12 -17.09 10.41
N LYS A 89 -28.39 -17.53 10.53
CA LYS A 89 -29.55 -16.81 9.97
C LYS A 89 -29.77 -15.52 10.79
N GLY A 90 -28.81 -14.59 10.77
CA GLY A 90 -28.82 -13.45 11.70
C GLY A 90 -27.58 -12.54 11.74
N PHE A 91 -26.63 -12.63 10.80
CA PHE A 91 -25.47 -11.71 10.79
C PHE A 91 -25.86 -10.24 11.03
N PHE A 92 -26.92 -9.79 10.34
CA PHE A 92 -27.45 -8.44 10.48
C PHE A 92 -28.07 -8.16 11.86
N SER A 93 -28.55 -9.16 12.61
CA SER A 93 -29.07 -8.95 13.97
C SER A 93 -27.95 -8.76 14.98
N THR A 94 -26.83 -9.47 14.84
CA THR A 94 -25.64 -9.29 15.69
C THR A 94 -25.00 -7.92 15.41
N VAL A 95 -24.84 -7.57 14.14
CA VAL A 95 -24.32 -6.26 13.73
C VAL A 95 -25.24 -5.13 14.20
N ARG A 96 -26.57 -5.30 14.15
CA ARG A 96 -27.52 -4.31 14.67
C ARG A 96 -27.42 -4.11 16.20
N GLY A 97 -26.88 -5.07 16.96
CA GLY A 97 -26.62 -4.90 18.39
C GLY A 97 -25.36 -4.08 18.71
N LEU A 98 -24.48 -3.90 17.72
CA LEU A 98 -23.25 -3.09 17.82
C LEU A 98 -23.44 -1.64 17.31
N PHE A 99 -24.58 -1.34 16.70
CA PHE A 99 -24.98 -0.01 16.23
C PHE A 99 -26.01 0.64 17.16
#